data_AF-A0A966BSZ8-F1
#
_entry.id   AF-A0A966BSZ8-F1
#
_cell.length_a   1.000
_cell.length_b   1.000
_cell.length_c   1.000
_cell.angle_alpha   90.00
_cell.angle_beta   90.00
_cell.angle_gamma   90.00
#
_symmetry.space_group_name_H-M   'P 1'
#
loop_
_entity.id
_entity.type
_entity.pdbx_description
1 polymer ?
#
loop_
_entity_poly.entity_id
_entity_poly.type
_entity_poly.pdbx_seq_one_letter_code
_entity_poly.pdbx_strand_id
1 'polypeptide(L)'
;GLDQARARFASHLHLVLRCDCAAEAVARSLNATLRPYRDGSLAVVIDYRNNHASATLRLGPAWQVKACSELLAALSDCECVESARLAYRGGRPAETESPRLAQIA
;
A
#
# COMPACT_ATOMS: atom_id res chain seq x y z
N GLY A 1 17.42 12.78 -8.06
CA GLY A 1 17.52 11.70 -7.06
C GLY A 1 16.33 10.76 -7.21
N LEU A 2 16.50 9.48 -6.88
CA LEU A 2 15.49 8.43 -7.07
C LEU A 2 14.15 8.77 -6.39
N ASP A 3 14.16 9.38 -5.20
CA ASP A 3 12.94 9.79 -4.50
C ASP A 3 12.18 10.94 -5.18
N GLN A 4 12.87 11.86 -5.85
CA GLN A 4 12.19 12.88 -6.67
C GLN A 4 11.52 12.25 -7.90
N ALA A 5 12.14 11.22 -8.50
CA ALA A 5 11.50 10.48 -9.59
C ALA A 5 10.28 9.70 -9.08
N ARG A 6 10.38 9.05 -7.91
CA ARG A 6 9.24 8.38 -7.25
C ARG A 6 8.10 9.34 -7.00
N ALA A 7 8.35 10.50 -6.40
CA ALA A 7 7.32 11.50 -6.14
C ALA A 7 6.66 12.05 -7.42
N ARG A 8 7.40 12.08 -8.54
CA ARG A 8 6.91 12.63 -9.82
C ARG A 8 6.19 11.62 -10.71
N PHE A 9 6.57 10.35 -10.66
CA PHE A 9 6.03 9.31 -11.55
C PHE A 9 5.12 8.29 -10.84
N ALA A 10 5.19 8.19 -9.51
CA ALA A 10 4.26 7.33 -8.76
C ALA A 10 2.87 7.98 -8.75
N SER A 11 1.87 7.19 -9.16
CA SER A 11 0.46 7.56 -9.12
C SER A 11 -0.10 7.52 -7.70
N HIS A 12 0.16 6.41 -7.01
CA HIS A 12 -0.32 6.16 -5.66
C HIS A 12 0.53 5.10 -4.95
N LEU A 13 0.51 5.13 -3.62
CA LEU A 13 0.92 4.01 -2.79
C LEU A 13 -0.24 3.01 -2.75
N HIS A 14 0.05 1.76 -3.12
CA HIS A 14 -0.89 0.66 -3.08
C HIS A 14 -0.56 -0.24 -1.90
N LEU A 15 -1.55 -0.48 -1.04
CA LEU A 15 -1.45 -1.30 0.16
C LEU A 15 -2.42 -2.47 0.05
N VAL A 16 -1.93 -3.67 0.29
CA VAL A 16 -2.74 -4.86 0.50
C VAL A 16 -2.71 -5.19 1.98
N LEU A 17 -3.89 -5.30 2.59
CA LEU A 17 -4.01 -5.61 4.01
C LEU A 17 -4.28 -7.10 4.23
N ARG A 18 -3.77 -7.62 5.35
CA ARG A 18 -4.10 -8.99 5.77
C ARG A 18 -5.56 -9.08 6.22
N CYS A 19 -6.16 -10.24 5.95
CA CYS A 19 -7.56 -10.52 6.24
C CYS A 19 -7.86 -10.90 7.69
N ASP A 20 -6.83 -11.17 8.50
CA ASP A 20 -6.91 -11.66 9.89
C ASP A 20 -6.92 -10.53 10.94
N CYS A 21 -6.62 -9.30 10.54
CA CYS A 21 -6.56 -8.16 11.44
C CYS A 21 -7.95 -7.48 11.60
N ALA A 22 -8.32 -7.16 12.84
CA ALA A 22 -9.53 -6.39 13.11
C ALA A 22 -9.46 -4.98 12.48
N ALA A 23 -10.54 -4.52 11.85
CA ALA A 23 -10.55 -3.27 11.09
C ALA A 23 -10.10 -2.04 11.91
N GLU A 24 -10.47 -1.97 13.19
CA GLU A 24 -10.05 -0.88 14.08
C GLU A 24 -8.54 -0.93 14.37
N ALA A 25 -7.98 -2.12 14.58
CA ALA A 25 -6.55 -2.31 14.80
C ALA A 25 -5.75 -1.92 13.55
N VAL A 26 -6.22 -2.32 12.37
CA VAL A 26 -5.64 -1.90 11.09
C VAL A 26 -5.64 -0.38 10.96
N ALA A 27 -6.79 0.28 11.19
CA ALA A 27 -6.89 1.73 11.07
C ALA A 27 -5.92 2.45 12.02
N ARG A 28 -5.78 1.94 13.25
CA ARG A 28 -4.85 2.49 14.25
C ARG A 28 -3.39 2.29 13.84
N SER A 29 -2.99 1.09 13.42
CA SER A 29 -1.63 0.80 12.98
C SER A 29 -1.25 1.60 11.74
N LEU A 30 -2.10 1.62 10.71
CA LEU A 30 -1.87 2.44 9.52
C LEU A 30 -1.77 3.92 9.85
N ASN A 31 -2.62 4.42 10.77
CA ASN A 31 -2.52 5.81 11.21
C ASN A 31 -1.15 6.09 11.83
N ALA A 32 -0.69 5.24 12.75
CA ALA A 32 0.60 5.38 13.42
C ALA A 32 1.78 5.30 12.44
N THR A 33 1.78 4.31 11.54
CA THR A 33 2.86 4.10 10.56
C THR A 33 2.94 5.22 9.52
N LEU A 34 1.79 5.71 9.04
CA LEU A 34 1.76 6.74 7.99
C LEU A 34 1.97 8.16 8.54
N ARG A 35 1.68 8.41 9.83
CA ARG A 35 1.75 9.74 10.45
C ARG A 35 3.08 10.49 10.24
N PRO A 36 4.27 9.86 10.35
CA PRO A 36 5.56 10.52 10.14
C PRO A 36 5.81 10.95 8.69
N TYR A 37 5.12 10.31 7.74
CA TYR A 37 5.31 10.50 6.30
C TYR A 37 4.20 11.32 5.66
N ARG A 38 3.25 11.84 6.46
CA ARG A 38 2.24 12.81 6.03
C ARG A 38 2.93 14.08 5.51
N ASP A 39 2.22 14.87 4.71
CA ASP A 39 2.74 16.01 3.93
C ASP A 39 3.47 15.62 2.64
N GLY A 40 3.04 14.54 1.99
CA GLY A 40 3.42 14.26 0.61
C GLY A 40 2.27 14.46 -0.37
N SER A 41 2.53 14.22 -1.65
CA SER A 41 1.56 14.34 -2.74
C SER A 41 1.00 12.98 -3.20
N LEU A 42 1.46 11.87 -2.61
CA LEU A 42 1.12 10.54 -3.07
C LEU A 42 -0.16 10.05 -2.40
N ALA A 43 -1.19 9.78 -3.21
CA ALA A 43 -2.43 9.19 -2.72
C ALA A 43 -2.18 7.75 -2.21
N VAL A 44 -2.95 7.33 -1.21
CA VAL A 44 -2.90 5.97 -0.67
C VAL A 44 -4.17 5.22 -1.08
N VAL A 45 -3.98 4.06 -1.70
CA VAL A 45 -5.04 3.14 -2.10
C VAL A 45 -4.84 1.85 -1.31
N ILE A 46 -5.90 1.40 -0.66
CA ILE A 46 -5.93 0.20 0.15
C ILE A 46 -6.84 -0.82 -0.51
N ASP A 47 -6.28 -1.98 -0.85
CA ASP A 47 -7.05 -3.17 -1.12
C ASP A 47 -7.19 -3.96 0.17
N TYR A 48 -8.44 -4.06 0.60
CA TYR A 48 -8.84 -4.84 1.76
C TYR A 48 -9.64 -6.04 1.29
N ARG A 49 -9.26 -7.23 1.76
CA ARG A 49 -10.03 -8.45 1.55
C ARG A 49 -10.23 -9.14 2.89
N ASN A 50 -11.46 -9.52 3.18
CA ASN A 50 -11.79 -10.39 4.31
C ASN A 50 -12.65 -11.56 3.83
N ASN A 51 -13.09 -12.39 4.76
CA ASN A 51 -13.88 -13.58 4.46
C ASN A 51 -15.29 -13.27 3.91
N HIS A 52 -15.73 -12.02 4.00
CA HIS A 52 -17.08 -11.58 3.63
C HIS A 52 -17.11 -10.63 2.42
N ALA A 53 -16.03 -9.89 2.16
CA ALA A 53 -15.98 -8.86 1.15
C ALA A 53 -14.53 -8.51 0.73
N SER A 54 -14.41 -7.98 -0.49
CA SER A 54 -13.22 -7.28 -0.96
C SER A 54 -13.60 -5.84 -1.33
N ALA A 55 -12.82 -4.87 -0.90
CA ALA A 55 -13.03 -3.47 -1.21
C ALA A 55 -11.71 -2.76 -1.49
N THR A 56 -11.73 -1.88 -2.49
CA THR A 56 -10.65 -0.94 -2.76
C THR A 56 -11.04 0.43 -2.21
N LEU A 57 -10.27 0.93 -1.26
CA LEU A 57 -10.49 2.21 -0.61
C LEU A 57 -9.39 3.18 -1.00
N ARG A 58 -9.76 4.27 -1.67
CA ARG A 58 -8.86 5.40 -1.89
C ARG A 58 -8.97 6.35 -0.69
N LEU A 59 -7.87 6.51 0.04
CA LEU A 59 -7.85 7.41 1.18
C LEU A 59 -7.89 8.87 0.74
N GLY A 60 -8.52 9.70 1.57
CA GLY A 60 -8.66 11.13 1.34
C GLY A 60 -7.33 11.89 1.44
N PRO A 61 -7.33 13.19 1.10
CA PRO A 61 -6.13 14.00 1.01
C PRO A 61 -5.31 14.09 2.31
N ALA A 62 -5.96 13.96 3.47
CA ALA A 62 -5.29 13.93 4.79
C ALA A 62 -4.36 12.72 5.00
N TRP A 63 -4.43 11.72 4.12
CA TRP A 63 -3.61 10.50 4.15
C TRP A 63 -2.54 10.47 3.07
N GLN A 64 -2.33 11.57 2.33
CA GLN A 64 -1.26 11.64 1.35
C GLN A 64 0.11 11.57 2.03
N VAL A 65 1.02 10.81 1.43
CA VAL A 65 2.33 10.51 2.00
C VAL A 65 3.47 10.80 1.04
N LYS A 66 4.68 10.95 1.59
CA LYS A 66 5.90 11.16 0.80
C LYS A 66 6.35 9.83 0.19
N ALA A 67 6.67 9.84 -1.10
CA ALA A 67 7.13 8.66 -1.83
C ALA A 67 8.63 8.37 -1.55
N CYS A 68 8.96 7.97 -0.32
CA CYS A 68 10.34 7.66 0.09
C CYS A 68 10.53 6.17 0.41
N SER A 69 11.80 5.76 0.45
CA SER A 69 12.20 4.37 0.74
C SER A 69 11.84 3.96 2.17
N GLU A 70 11.99 4.88 3.13
CA GLU A 70 11.73 4.64 4.55
C GLU A 70 10.25 4.33 4.81
N LEU A 71 9.34 4.95 4.07
CA LEU A 71 7.91 4.66 4.16
C LEU A 71 7.62 3.22 3.75
N LEU A 72 8.21 2.75 2.64
CA LEU A 72 8.01 1.38 2.18
C LEU A 72 8.55 0.37 3.20
N ALA A 73 9.73 0.64 3.78
CA ALA A 73 10.29 -0.19 4.83
C ALA A 73 9.39 -0.24 6.07
N ALA A 74 8.92 0.91 6.56
CA ALA A 74 8.03 0.99 7.73
C ALA A 74 6.68 0.27 7.51
N LEU A 75 6.19 0.23 6.26
CA LEU A 75 4.98 -0.49 5.90
C LEU A 75 5.20 -2.00 5.75
N SER A 76 6.36 -2.42 5.26
CA SER A 76 6.74 -3.83 5.22
C SER A 76 6.82 -4.46 6.62
N ASP A 77 7.15 -3.64 7.64
CA ASP A 77 7.17 -4.07 9.04
C ASP A 77 5.78 -3.99 9.72
N CYS A 78 4.72 -3.46 9.07
CA CYS A 78 3.39 -3.50 9.69
C CYS A 78 2.82 -4.91 9.67
N GLU A 79 2.44 -5.42 10.84
CA GLU A 79 1.71 -6.68 10.95
C GLU A 79 0.36 -6.68 10.22
N CYS A 80 -0.18 -5.51 9.92
CA CYS A 80 -1.44 -5.34 9.23
C CYS A 80 -1.33 -5.39 7.70
N VAL A 81 -0.11 -5.20 7.17
CA VAL A 81 0.15 -5.06 5.74
C VAL A 81 0.68 -6.38 5.21
N GLU A 82 0.10 -6.84 4.11
CA GLU A 82 0.60 -7.97 3.33
C GLU A 82 1.58 -7.49 2.26
N SER A 83 1.28 -6.37 1.60
CA SER A 83 2.16 -5.78 0.60
C SER A 83 2.01 -4.26 0.53
N ALA A 84 3.12 -3.56 0.33
CA ALA A 84 3.15 -2.12 0.10
C ALA A 84 4.02 -1.80 -1.11
N ARG A 85 3.45 -1.10 -2.11
CA ARG A 85 4.13 -0.84 -3.39
C ARG A 85 3.78 0.53 -3.94
N LEU A 86 4.74 1.17 -4.58
CA LEU A 86 4.47 2.37 -5.38
C LEU A 86 3.94 1.94 -6.75
N ALA A 87 2.74 2.37 -7.10
CA ALA A 87 2.20 2.20 -8.44
C ALA A 87 2.61 3.38 -9.32
N TYR A 88 3.03 3.11 -10.56
CA TYR A 88 3.50 4.13 -11.49
C TYR A 88 2.53 4.28 -12.66
N ARG A 89 2.26 5.52 -13.09
CA ARG A 89 1.39 5.76 -14.26
C ARG A 89 2.17 5.38 -15.52
N GLY A 90 1.79 4.26 -16.17
CA GLY A 90 2.35 3.85 -17.46
C GLY A 90 3.37 2.71 -17.42
N GLY A 91 3.69 2.18 -16.24
CA GLY A 91 4.35 0.88 -16.14
C GLY A 91 3.30 -0.22 -16.28
N ARG A 92 3.41 -1.09 -17.29
CA ARG A 92 2.78 -2.42 -17.23
C ARG A 92 3.07 -2.96 -15.82
N PRO A 93 2.05 -3.38 -15.04
CA PRO A 93 2.31 -3.91 -13.71
C PRO A 93 3.41 -4.96 -13.88
N ALA A 94 4.51 -4.81 -13.13
CA ALA A 94 5.48 -5.90 -13.01
C ALA A 94 4.63 -7.06 -12.53
N GLU A 95 4.38 -7.98 -13.45
CA GLU A 95 3.60 -9.18 -13.29
C GLU A 95 4.17 -9.81 -12.03
N THR A 96 3.45 -9.56 -10.94
CA THR A 96 3.81 -10.16 -9.68
C THR A 96 3.29 -11.55 -9.87
N GLU A 97 4.16 -12.41 -10.39
CA GLU A 97 3.99 -13.85 -10.40
C GLU A 97 3.35 -14.20 -9.07
N SER A 98 2.05 -14.49 -9.13
CA SER A 98 1.35 -15.15 -8.06
C SER A 98 1.90 -16.57 -8.05
N PRO A 99 2.61 -17.02 -7.02
CA PRO A 99 3.05 -18.40 -6.97
C PRO A 99 1.87 -19.24 -6.46
N ARG A 100 0.74 -19.30 -7.18
CA ARG A 100 -0.43 -20.07 -6.70
C ARG A 100 -1.35 -20.74 -7.73
N LEU A 101 -0.99 -20.88 -9.00
CA LEU A 101 -1.86 -21.64 -9.94
C LEU A 101 -1.11 -22.56 -10.92
N ALA A 102 -0.17 -23.37 -10.43
CA ALA A 102 0.33 -24.54 -11.17
C ALA A 102 0.55 -25.74 -10.24
N GLN A 103 -0.42 -26.02 -9.38
CA GLN A 103 -0.43 -27.29 -8.64
C GLN A 103 -1.87 -27.74 -8.40
N ILE A 104 -2.55 -28.09 -9.49
CA ILE A 104 -3.60 -29.13 -9.57
C ILE A 104 -4.12 -29.22 -11.01
N ALA A 105 -3.60 -30.18 -11.77
CA ALA A 105 -4.33 -31.03 -12.72
C ALA A 105 -3.31 -31.96 -13.41
#